data_AF-B3MKE1-F1
#
_entry.id   AF-B3MKE1-F1
#
_cell.length_a   1.000
_cell.length_b   1.000
_cell.length_c   1.000
_cell.angle_alpha   90.00
_cell.angle_beta   90.00
_cell.angle_gamma   90.00
#
_symmetry.space_group_name_H-M   'P 1'
#
loop_
_entity.id
_entity.type
_entity.pdbx_description
1 polymer ?
#
loop_
_entity_poly.entity_id
_entity_poly.type
_entity_poly.pdbx_seq_one_letter_code
_entity_poly.pdbx_strand_id
1 'polypeptide(L)'
;MVPPSRRTRFRRSLTHFTLRATLYGSWVLGLFPFTFDSGKKQLHRSRWLLAYGVILNIGLLILSLLPVTDDHNMIKEEVFARNPLVKQVEFLVEIISLASTVIIHLRTFWRSKELVTILNELLRMERRHFRRLTLGDCIEFDRNVIYKGLIIVLEIGSSLVIYFGIPDSKVVLREAFCIYLVQLEVLLVVMHFHLAVIYVYRFVWIINRQLLSLANQLRSSKRVDPDEVLLLLQLYSRLVELNDHIASIYDVQMILLMTTLVSANITIGYVLVIMLINSNRFSILVVIIFFPQALIINFWDLWQGIATCNLAESTGRKTSTILKLFNDIRGMEKELEQRITQFTLFCNHRRLRYRHCGLFSINNEIGFQMVVTNILYVLFLVQFDYMNLKYE
;
A
#
# COMPACT_ATOMS: atom_id res chain seq x y z
N MET A 1 30.03 -19.84 7.37
CA MET A 1 29.02 -18.93 6.78
C MET A 1 29.14 -19.02 5.27
N VAL A 2 28.11 -19.52 4.58
CA VAL A 2 28.09 -19.60 3.10
C VAL A 2 27.87 -18.18 2.55
N PRO A 3 28.67 -17.71 1.56
CA PRO A 3 28.46 -16.38 1.00
C PRO A 3 27.06 -16.26 0.38
N PRO A 4 26.35 -15.15 0.59
CA PRO A 4 25.02 -14.97 0.03
C PRO A 4 25.09 -15.04 -1.50
N SER A 5 24.18 -15.80 -2.11
CA SER A 5 24.12 -15.95 -3.56
C SER A 5 23.94 -14.59 -4.24
N ARG A 6 24.44 -14.46 -5.48
CA ARG A 6 24.36 -13.22 -6.28
C ARG A 6 22.93 -12.66 -6.37
N ARG A 7 21.93 -13.54 -6.44
CA ARG A 7 20.49 -13.19 -6.42
C ARG A 7 20.06 -12.53 -5.11
N THR A 8 20.49 -13.06 -3.96
CA THR A 8 20.18 -12.48 -2.64
C THR A 8 20.79 -11.09 -2.48
N ARG A 9 22.02 -10.88 -2.96
CA ARG A 9 22.70 -9.58 -2.90
C ARG A 9 21.98 -8.53 -3.76
N PHE A 10 21.60 -8.89 -4.98
CA PHE A 10 20.87 -8.00 -5.88
C PHE A 10 19.52 -7.59 -5.31
N ARG A 11 18.73 -8.55 -4.82
CA ARG A 11 17.42 -8.29 -4.22
C ARG A 11 17.52 -7.31 -3.04
N ARG A 12 18.42 -7.57 -2.09
CA ARG A 12 18.62 -6.67 -0.94
C ARG A 12 19.06 -5.26 -1.37
N SER A 13 19.90 -5.17 -2.39
CA SER A 13 20.33 -3.88 -2.95
C SER A 13 19.13 -3.12 -3.51
N LEU A 14 18.25 -3.80 -4.24
CA LEU A 14 17.05 -3.21 -4.82
C LEU A 14 16.06 -2.78 -3.73
N THR A 15 15.79 -3.62 -2.73
CA THR A 15 14.97 -3.26 -1.56
C THR A 15 15.50 -1.99 -0.89
N HIS A 16 16.80 -1.93 -0.64
CA HIS A 16 17.42 -0.77 0.02
C HIS A 16 17.39 0.49 -0.85
N PHE A 17 17.56 0.34 -2.16
CA PHE A 17 17.36 1.43 -3.11
C PHE A 17 15.91 1.95 -3.06
N THR A 18 14.91 1.06 -3.14
CA THR A 18 13.49 1.43 -3.07
C THR A 18 13.15 2.13 -1.75
N LEU A 19 13.64 1.64 -0.61
CA LEU A 19 13.44 2.29 0.70
C LEU A 19 14.07 3.69 0.75
N ARG A 20 15.29 3.86 0.22
CA ARG A 20 15.94 5.18 0.14
C ARG A 20 15.19 6.11 -0.79
N ALA A 21 14.82 5.64 -1.98
CA ALA A 21 14.06 6.43 -2.94
C ALA A 21 12.71 6.89 -2.35
N THR A 22 12.02 6.00 -1.63
CA THR A 22 10.78 6.34 -0.92
C THR A 22 11.03 7.42 0.13
N LEU A 23 12.06 7.26 0.98
CA LEU A 23 12.37 8.24 2.03
C LEU A 23 12.73 9.61 1.46
N TYR A 24 13.66 9.65 0.50
CA TYR A 24 14.12 10.90 -0.10
C TYR A 24 13.02 11.55 -0.94
N GLY A 25 12.25 10.76 -1.69
CA GLY A 25 11.08 11.25 -2.44
C GLY A 25 10.07 11.91 -1.51
N SER A 26 9.72 11.26 -0.41
CA SER A 26 8.79 11.84 0.58
C SER A 26 9.34 13.06 1.32
N TRP A 27 10.66 13.21 1.44
CA TRP A 27 11.27 14.44 1.96
C TRP A 27 11.21 15.58 0.95
N VAL A 28 11.58 15.32 -0.31
CA VAL A 28 11.54 16.31 -1.39
C VAL A 28 10.12 16.82 -1.58
N LEU A 29 9.13 15.94 -1.55
CA LEU A 29 7.71 16.26 -1.69
C LEU A 29 7.05 16.73 -0.39
N GLY A 30 7.81 16.88 0.69
CA GLY A 30 7.31 17.42 1.96
C GLY A 30 6.27 16.56 2.69
N LEU A 31 6.08 15.29 2.28
CA LEU A 31 5.16 14.34 2.92
C LEU A 31 5.66 13.82 4.27
N PHE A 32 6.97 13.79 4.46
CA PHE A 32 7.59 13.21 5.65
C PHE A 32 8.24 14.31 6.51
N PRO A 33 7.50 14.98 7.42
CA PRO A 33 7.99 16.12 8.20
C PRO A 33 8.87 15.69 9.38
N PHE A 34 9.70 14.67 9.19
CA PHE A 34 10.52 14.06 10.22
C PHE A 34 12.00 14.16 9.89
N THR A 35 12.79 14.48 10.91
CA THR A 35 14.25 14.48 10.90
C THR A 35 14.75 13.35 11.79
N PHE A 36 15.87 12.73 11.44
CA PHE A 36 16.45 11.67 12.24
C PHE A 36 17.56 12.24 13.15
N ASP A 37 17.35 12.19 14.46
CA ASP A 37 18.38 12.49 15.45
C ASP A 37 19.27 11.26 15.60
N SER A 38 20.51 11.34 15.11
CA SER A 38 21.49 10.25 15.16
C SER A 38 21.98 9.95 16.58
N GLY A 39 21.98 10.96 17.47
CA GLY A 39 22.38 10.82 18.87
C GLY A 39 21.35 10.03 19.67
N LYS A 40 20.08 10.43 19.59
CA LYS A 40 18.97 9.71 20.26
C LYS A 40 18.48 8.50 19.48
N LYS A 41 18.88 8.39 18.20
CA LYS A 41 18.42 7.41 17.23
C LYS A 41 16.89 7.38 17.17
N GLN A 42 16.28 8.55 17.08
CA GLN A 42 14.83 8.76 17.07
C GLN A 42 14.46 9.78 16.00
N LEU A 43 13.25 9.63 15.46
CA LEU A 43 12.63 10.59 14.56
C LEU A 43 12.03 11.73 15.39
N HIS A 44 12.28 12.95 14.94
CA HIS A 44 11.69 14.17 15.49
C HIS A 44 10.90 14.91 14.41
N ARG A 45 9.71 15.36 14.77
CA ARG A 45 8.87 16.20 13.90
C ARG A 45 9.49 17.60 13.81
N SER A 46 9.83 18.02 12.58
CA SER A 46 10.34 19.36 12.32
C SER A 46 9.19 20.29 11.94
N ARG A 47 9.09 21.44 12.62
CA ARG A 47 8.08 22.47 12.28
C ARG A 47 8.35 23.08 10.90
N TRP A 48 9.62 23.24 10.53
CA TRP A 48 10.03 23.76 9.23
C TRP A 48 9.66 22.82 8.09
N LEU A 49 9.94 21.52 8.22
CA LEU A 49 9.55 20.54 7.20
C LEU A 49 8.03 20.41 7.08
N LEU A 50 7.31 20.59 8.18
CA LEU A 50 5.84 20.62 8.14
C LEU A 50 5.31 21.84 7.39
N ALA A 51 5.82 23.04 7.71
CA ALA A 51 5.42 24.26 7.02
C ALA A 51 5.75 24.17 5.52
N TYR A 52 6.96 23.69 5.20
CA TYR A 52 7.39 23.40 3.83
C TYR A 52 6.42 22.44 3.12
N GLY A 53 6.12 21.29 3.72
CA GLY A 53 5.22 20.31 3.14
C GLY A 53 3.82 20.86 2.90
N VAL A 54 3.25 21.57 3.89
CA VAL A 54 1.93 22.19 3.74
C VAL A 54 1.90 23.21 2.61
N ILE A 55 2.89 24.13 2.56
CA ILE A 55 2.97 25.15 1.51
C ILE A 55 3.15 24.51 0.13
N LEU A 56 4.05 23.53 0.01
CA LEU A 56 4.31 22.83 -1.24
C LEU A 56 3.08 22.08 -1.75
N ASN A 57 2.42 21.29 -0.89
CA ASN A 57 1.30 20.45 -1.28
C ASN A 57 0.07 21.32 -1.63
N ILE A 58 -0.18 22.42 -0.88
CA ILE A 58 -1.22 23.39 -1.24
C ILE A 58 -0.89 24.08 -2.58
N GLY A 59 0.38 24.47 -2.78
CA GLY A 59 0.82 25.09 -4.02
C GLY A 59 0.65 24.17 -5.23
N LEU A 60 1.03 22.89 -5.11
CA LEU A 60 0.84 21.87 -6.14
C LEU A 60 -0.63 21.64 -6.44
N LEU A 61 -1.47 21.56 -5.40
CA LEU A 61 -2.93 21.42 -5.57
C LEU A 61 -3.54 22.62 -6.31
N ILE A 62 -3.22 23.84 -5.90
CA ILE A 62 -3.70 25.05 -6.58
C ILE A 62 -3.23 25.06 -8.03
N LEU A 63 -1.95 24.77 -8.28
CA LEU A 63 -1.37 24.74 -9.61
C LEU A 63 -2.00 23.65 -10.50
N SER A 64 -2.42 22.52 -9.92
CA SER A 64 -3.16 21.47 -10.61
C SER A 64 -4.62 21.81 -10.89
N LEU A 65 -5.20 22.79 -10.18
CA LEU A 65 -6.57 23.25 -10.33
C LEU A 65 -6.72 24.53 -11.18
N LEU A 66 -5.60 25.18 -11.53
CA LEU A 66 -5.68 26.36 -12.39
C LEU A 66 -6.27 25.95 -13.74
N PRO A 67 -7.20 26.75 -14.29
CA PRO A 67 -7.92 26.40 -15.49
C PRO A 67 -6.92 26.14 -16.62
N VAL A 68 -7.05 24.95 -17.20
CA VAL A 68 -6.32 24.54 -18.38
C VAL A 68 -6.58 25.60 -19.45
N THR A 69 -5.55 26.05 -20.15
CA THR A 69 -5.73 26.60 -21.50
C THR A 69 -6.18 25.43 -22.39
N ASP A 70 -7.44 25.04 -22.23
CA ASP A 70 -8.07 23.83 -22.75
C ASP A 70 -8.29 23.99 -24.26
N ASP A 71 -7.26 23.61 -25.02
CA ASP A 71 -7.35 23.28 -26.45
C ASP A 71 -7.07 21.77 -26.63
N HIS A 72 -7.05 21.00 -25.54
CA HIS A 72 -6.48 19.66 -25.50
C HIS A 72 -7.55 18.60 -25.32
N ASN A 73 -7.92 18.03 -26.46
CA ASN A 73 -8.08 16.61 -26.74
C ASN A 73 -9.27 16.45 -27.67
N MET A 74 -9.04 16.56 -28.97
CA MET A 74 -10.05 16.29 -30.01
C MET A 74 -10.76 14.94 -29.77
N ILE A 75 -10.05 13.94 -29.21
CA ILE A 75 -10.60 12.64 -28.82
C ILE A 75 -11.50 12.72 -27.59
N LYS A 76 -11.16 13.48 -26.54
CA LYS A 76 -12.06 13.70 -25.40
C LYS A 76 -13.28 14.47 -25.85
N GLU A 77 -13.11 15.51 -26.65
CA GLU A 77 -14.24 16.29 -27.18
C GLU A 77 -15.15 15.42 -28.05
N GLU A 78 -14.62 14.59 -28.94
CA GLU A 78 -15.43 13.70 -29.78
C GLU A 78 -16.18 12.63 -28.96
N VAL A 79 -15.52 12.04 -27.96
CA VAL A 79 -16.14 11.03 -27.06
C VAL A 79 -17.16 11.66 -26.12
N PHE A 80 -16.87 12.84 -25.54
CA PHE A 80 -17.75 13.50 -24.57
C PHE A 80 -18.90 14.28 -25.22
N ALA A 81 -18.71 14.79 -26.44
CA ALA A 81 -19.80 15.39 -27.19
C ALA A 81 -20.85 14.34 -27.59
N ARG A 82 -20.42 13.12 -27.90
CA ARG A 82 -21.30 12.02 -28.30
C ARG A 82 -21.84 11.21 -27.13
N ASN A 83 -21.14 11.18 -25.99
CA ASN A 83 -21.54 10.40 -24.84
C ASN A 83 -21.58 11.23 -23.54
N PRO A 84 -22.77 11.75 -23.17
CA PRO A 84 -22.92 12.55 -21.95
C PRO A 84 -22.71 11.73 -20.67
N LEU A 85 -22.91 10.40 -20.72
CA LEU A 85 -22.70 9.52 -19.57
C LEU A 85 -21.21 9.45 -19.23
N VAL A 86 -20.34 9.26 -20.22
CA VAL A 86 -18.87 9.25 -20.02
C VAL A 86 -18.41 10.55 -19.36
N LYS A 87 -18.91 11.70 -19.84
CA LYS A 87 -18.58 13.02 -19.26
C LYS A 87 -18.99 13.13 -17.80
N GLN A 88 -20.18 12.64 -17.44
CA GLN A 88 -20.65 12.66 -16.05
C GLN A 88 -19.82 11.72 -15.15
N VAL A 89 -19.49 10.53 -15.64
CA VAL A 89 -18.66 9.57 -14.91
C VAL A 89 -17.26 10.13 -14.68
N GLU A 90 -16.62 10.68 -15.71
CA GLU A 90 -15.29 11.29 -15.56
C GLU A 90 -15.31 12.44 -14.56
N PHE A 91 -16.26 13.37 -14.68
CA PHE A 91 -16.40 14.49 -13.76
C PHE A 91 -16.57 14.02 -12.30
N LEU A 92 -17.34 12.96 -12.07
CA LEU A 92 -17.48 12.37 -10.74
C LEU A 92 -16.16 11.80 -10.23
N VAL A 93 -15.40 11.09 -11.08
CA VAL A 93 -14.08 10.55 -10.71
C VAL A 93 -13.08 11.65 -10.41
N GLU A 94 -13.09 12.75 -11.17
CA GLU A 94 -12.25 13.92 -10.91
C GLU A 94 -12.57 14.53 -9.54
N ILE A 95 -13.85 14.73 -9.20
CA ILE A 95 -14.26 15.23 -7.88
C ILE A 95 -13.80 14.28 -6.77
N ILE A 96 -14.04 12.97 -6.92
CA ILE A 96 -13.62 11.97 -5.94
C ILE A 96 -12.10 11.98 -5.76
N SER A 97 -11.34 12.06 -6.84
CA SER A 97 -9.88 12.06 -6.83
C SER A 97 -9.33 13.32 -6.16
N LEU A 98 -9.88 14.48 -6.48
CA LEU A 98 -9.51 15.75 -5.86
C LEU A 98 -9.81 15.76 -4.36
N ALA A 99 -11.04 15.40 -3.99
CA ALA A 99 -11.45 15.33 -2.58
C ALA A 99 -10.58 14.33 -1.81
N SER A 100 -10.30 13.17 -2.41
CA SER A 100 -9.41 12.15 -1.84
C SER A 100 -8.02 12.70 -1.58
N THR A 101 -7.43 13.38 -2.55
CA THR A 101 -6.09 13.97 -2.47
C THR A 101 -6.02 14.99 -1.34
N VAL A 102 -6.97 15.93 -1.28
CA VAL A 102 -7.04 16.95 -0.21
C VAL A 102 -7.14 16.30 1.18
N ILE A 103 -8.03 15.31 1.34
CA ILE A 103 -8.21 14.61 2.62
C ILE A 103 -6.94 13.83 2.99
N ILE A 104 -6.29 13.17 2.02
CA ILE A 104 -5.07 12.39 2.24
C ILE A 104 -3.95 13.29 2.77
N HIS A 105 -3.70 14.44 2.14
CA HIS A 105 -2.68 15.38 2.60
C HIS A 105 -3.00 15.96 3.97
N LEU A 106 -4.23 16.44 4.17
CA LEU A 106 -4.66 16.99 5.46
C LEU A 106 -4.47 15.98 6.60
N ARG A 107 -4.88 14.74 6.37
CA ARG A 107 -4.76 13.66 7.36
C ARG A 107 -3.31 13.29 7.63
N THR A 108 -2.45 13.25 6.60
CA THR A 108 -1.00 13.01 6.75
C THR A 108 -0.37 14.02 7.69
N PHE A 109 -0.65 15.32 7.49
CA PHE A 109 -0.09 16.37 8.34
C PHE A 109 -0.69 16.38 9.75
N TRP A 110 -2.00 16.15 9.87
CA TRP A 110 -2.72 16.12 11.15
C TRP A 110 -2.22 15.00 12.05
N ARG A 111 -2.13 13.76 11.52
CA ARG A 111 -1.73 12.56 12.28
C ARG A 111 -0.22 12.37 12.39
N SER A 112 0.59 13.25 11.81
CA SER A 112 2.06 13.16 11.82
C SER A 112 2.68 13.01 13.23
N LYS A 113 2.07 13.60 14.27
CA LYS A 113 2.54 13.46 15.67
C LYS A 113 2.35 12.04 16.22
N GLU A 114 1.24 11.41 15.89
CA GLU A 114 0.97 10.03 16.29
C GLU A 114 1.86 9.07 15.49
N LEU A 115 1.98 9.32 14.18
CA LEU A 115 2.83 8.54 13.29
C LEU A 115 4.29 8.51 13.76
N VAL A 116 4.88 9.65 14.13
CA VAL A 116 6.29 9.67 14.60
C VAL A 116 6.48 8.86 15.89
N THR A 117 5.46 8.82 16.75
CA THR A 117 5.51 8.07 18.01
C THR A 117 5.55 6.56 17.72
N ILE A 118 4.69 6.09 16.83
CA ILE A 118 4.65 4.69 16.38
C ILE A 118 5.94 4.30 15.67
N LEU A 119 6.41 5.11 14.72
CA LEU A 119 7.64 4.82 13.98
C LEU A 119 8.85 4.75 14.91
N ASN A 120 8.94 5.65 15.90
CA ASN A 120 9.99 5.61 16.91
C ASN A 120 9.94 4.33 17.75
N GLU A 121 8.75 3.84 18.03
CA GLU A 121 8.57 2.62 18.78
C GLU A 121 8.96 1.39 17.96
N LEU A 122 8.54 1.30 16.70
CA LEU A 122 9.00 0.26 15.78
C LEU A 122 10.52 0.27 15.64
N LEU A 123 11.15 1.45 15.48
CA LEU A 123 12.61 1.60 15.43
C LEU A 123 13.28 1.19 16.74
N ARG A 124 12.64 1.38 17.89
CA ARG A 124 13.15 0.96 19.19
C ARG A 124 13.09 -0.57 19.33
N MET A 125 11.97 -1.18 18.95
CA MET A 125 11.80 -2.64 18.93
C MET A 125 12.81 -3.30 17.99
N GLU A 126 12.99 -2.75 16.79
CA GLU A 126 13.96 -3.25 15.82
C GLU A 126 15.37 -3.26 16.41
N ARG A 127 15.81 -2.15 17.00
CA ARG A 127 17.17 -2.03 17.54
C ARG A 127 17.43 -2.88 18.77
N ARG A 128 16.47 -2.96 19.70
CA ARG A 128 16.66 -3.65 20.99
C ARG A 128 16.51 -5.16 20.86
N HIS A 129 15.53 -5.63 20.10
CA HIS A 129 15.15 -7.03 20.08
C HIS A 129 15.45 -7.67 18.71
N PHE A 130 14.92 -7.11 17.62
CA PHE A 130 14.98 -7.78 16.32
C PHE A 130 16.35 -7.73 15.63
N ARG A 131 17.22 -6.76 15.94
CA ARG A 131 18.58 -6.67 15.39
C ARG A 131 19.48 -7.82 15.83
N ARG A 132 19.23 -8.38 17.02
CA ARG A 132 19.96 -9.56 17.52
C ARG A 132 19.39 -10.87 16.96
N LEU A 133 18.10 -10.85 16.63
CA LEU A 133 17.32 -12.00 16.19
C LEU A 133 17.26 -12.14 14.65
N THR A 134 17.87 -11.20 13.92
CA THR A 134 17.90 -11.13 12.44
C THR A 134 18.96 -12.08 11.88
N LEU A 135 18.74 -13.39 12.05
CA LEU A 135 19.63 -14.43 11.54
C LEU A 135 19.21 -15.02 10.18
N GLY A 136 18.16 -14.49 9.53
CA GLY A 136 17.76 -14.99 8.20
C GLY A 136 17.12 -13.97 7.26
N ASP A 137 17.30 -14.21 5.97
CA ASP A 137 16.68 -13.48 4.88
C ASP A 137 15.15 -13.64 4.88
N CYS A 138 14.41 -12.55 5.07
CA CYS A 138 12.98 -12.50 4.86
C CYS A 138 12.69 -12.17 3.38
N ILE A 139 12.64 -13.21 2.55
CA ILE A 139 12.47 -13.09 1.09
C ILE A 139 11.17 -12.34 0.74
N GLU A 140 10.10 -12.63 1.48
CA GLU A 140 8.80 -12.00 1.27
C GLU A 140 8.80 -10.50 1.56
N PHE A 141 9.52 -10.07 2.61
CA PHE A 141 9.67 -8.63 2.90
C PHE A 141 10.31 -7.92 1.71
N ASP A 142 11.45 -8.41 1.25
CA ASP A 142 12.18 -7.82 0.13
C ASP A 142 11.30 -7.76 -1.13
N ARG A 143 10.61 -8.85 -1.43
CA ARG A 143 9.77 -8.98 -2.63
C ARG A 143 8.61 -7.98 -2.62
N ASN A 144 7.90 -7.84 -1.50
CA ASN A 144 6.76 -6.93 -1.42
C ASN A 144 7.19 -5.46 -1.53
N VAL A 145 8.32 -5.08 -0.91
CA VAL A 145 8.89 -3.72 -1.05
C VAL A 145 9.25 -3.43 -2.51
N ILE A 146 9.92 -4.37 -3.18
CA ILE A 146 10.32 -4.22 -4.59
C ILE A 146 9.08 -4.12 -5.48
N TYR A 147 8.10 -5.00 -5.31
CA TYR A 147 6.88 -4.99 -6.12
C TYR A 147 6.08 -3.70 -5.95
N LYS A 148 5.87 -3.21 -4.71
CA LYS A 148 5.17 -1.95 -4.52
C LYS A 148 5.93 -0.77 -5.13
N GLY A 149 7.25 -0.73 -4.99
CA GLY A 149 8.08 0.30 -5.65
C GLY A 149 8.01 0.24 -7.17
N LEU A 150 7.99 -0.96 -7.75
CA LEU A 150 7.83 -1.17 -9.19
C LEU A 150 6.46 -0.70 -9.68
N ILE A 151 5.39 -1.00 -8.94
CA ILE A 151 4.02 -0.58 -9.30
C ILE A 151 3.93 0.95 -9.37
N ILE A 152 4.51 1.68 -8.42
CA ILE A 152 4.53 3.16 -8.47
C ILE A 152 5.20 3.67 -9.74
N VAL A 153 6.34 3.08 -10.13
CA VAL A 153 7.03 3.44 -11.38
C VAL A 153 6.18 3.10 -12.60
N LEU A 154 5.51 1.95 -12.59
CA LEU A 154 4.63 1.52 -13.68
C LEU A 154 3.38 2.39 -13.80
N GLU A 155 2.77 2.82 -12.69
CA GLU A 155 1.61 3.71 -12.70
C GLU A 155 1.97 5.06 -13.31
N ILE A 156 3.04 5.70 -12.82
CA ILE A 156 3.51 6.97 -13.38
C ILE A 156 3.90 6.79 -14.86
N GLY A 157 4.62 5.70 -15.19
CA GLY A 157 4.99 5.40 -16.57
C GLY A 157 3.79 5.18 -17.49
N SER A 158 2.77 4.45 -17.03
CA SER A 158 1.53 4.20 -17.76
C SER A 158 0.77 5.49 -18.00
N SER A 159 0.61 6.33 -16.96
CA SER A 159 -0.06 7.61 -17.10
C SER A 159 0.68 8.56 -18.06
N LEU A 160 2.02 8.58 -18.04
CA LEU A 160 2.83 9.34 -19.00
C LEU A 160 2.66 8.82 -20.43
N VAL A 161 2.65 7.50 -20.63
CA VAL A 161 2.44 6.89 -21.95
C VAL A 161 1.06 7.26 -22.50
N ILE A 162 0.01 7.25 -21.67
CA ILE A 162 -1.33 7.68 -22.08
C ILE A 162 -1.32 9.17 -22.46
N TYR A 163 -0.68 10.01 -21.64
CA TYR A 163 -0.68 11.46 -21.86
C TYR A 163 0.09 11.89 -23.11
N PHE A 164 1.29 11.34 -23.32
CA PHE A 164 2.10 11.66 -24.50
C PHE A 164 1.72 10.85 -25.75
N GLY A 165 1.02 9.74 -25.58
CA GLY A 165 0.63 8.85 -26.67
C GLY A 165 -0.56 9.34 -27.50
N ILE A 166 -1.29 10.35 -27.02
CA ILE A 166 -2.43 10.95 -27.73
C ILE A 166 -1.90 11.99 -28.73
N PRO A 167 -2.05 11.76 -30.06
CA PRO A 167 -1.62 12.72 -31.08
C PRO A 167 -2.42 14.03 -30.98
N ASP A 168 -1.79 15.15 -31.35
CA ASP A 168 -2.33 16.53 -31.36
C ASP A 168 -2.51 17.26 -30.01
N SER A 169 -2.01 16.73 -28.90
CA SER A 169 -1.96 17.49 -27.64
C SER A 169 -0.86 18.56 -27.70
N LYS A 170 -1.18 19.86 -27.54
CA LYS A 170 -0.15 20.94 -27.42
C LYS A 170 0.51 20.90 -26.03
N VAL A 171 1.22 19.83 -25.72
CA VAL A 171 1.78 19.50 -24.39
C VAL A 171 2.11 20.72 -23.51
N VAL A 172 1.30 20.98 -22.48
CA VAL A 172 1.67 21.94 -21.43
C VAL A 172 2.48 21.17 -20.38
N LEU A 173 3.77 20.99 -20.67
CA LEU A 173 4.69 20.15 -19.88
C LEU A 173 4.66 20.48 -18.37
N ARG A 174 4.44 21.77 -18.05
CA ARG A 174 4.35 22.26 -16.67
C ARG A 174 3.16 21.70 -15.90
N GLU A 175 1.99 21.62 -16.52
CA GLU A 175 0.75 21.17 -15.87
C GLU A 175 0.77 19.66 -15.65
N ALA A 176 1.16 18.92 -16.69
CA ALA A 176 1.38 17.48 -16.61
C ALA A 176 2.35 17.14 -15.47
N PHE A 177 3.47 17.87 -15.38
CA PHE A 177 4.43 17.70 -14.30
C PHE A 177 3.81 17.89 -12.91
N CYS A 178 2.96 18.90 -12.71
CA CYS A 178 2.30 19.14 -11.43
C CYS A 178 1.31 18.03 -11.07
N ILE A 179 0.50 17.59 -12.02
CA ILE A 179 -0.46 16.47 -11.83
C ILE A 179 0.28 15.20 -11.43
N TYR A 180 1.39 14.86 -12.11
CA TYR A 180 2.16 13.67 -11.79
C TYR A 180 2.92 13.75 -10.47
N LEU A 181 3.33 14.96 -10.04
CA LEU A 181 3.87 15.15 -8.71
C LEU A 181 2.82 14.88 -7.64
N VAL A 182 1.60 15.42 -7.79
CA VAL A 182 0.49 15.16 -6.86
C VAL A 182 0.12 13.67 -6.85
N GLN A 183 0.08 13.02 -8.01
CA GLN A 183 -0.14 11.57 -8.09
C GLN A 183 0.96 10.79 -7.37
N LEU A 184 2.24 11.12 -7.62
CA LEU A 184 3.38 10.50 -6.95
C LEU A 184 3.30 10.70 -5.43
N GLU A 185 2.85 11.86 -4.95
CA GLU A 185 2.67 12.13 -3.53
C GLU A 185 1.67 11.17 -2.89
N VAL A 186 0.48 11.02 -3.50
CA VAL A 186 -0.54 10.07 -3.04
C VAL A 186 0.02 8.66 -3.00
N LEU A 187 0.72 8.23 -4.06
CA LEU A 187 1.33 6.90 -4.13
C LEU A 187 2.41 6.67 -3.06
N LEU A 188 3.17 7.69 -2.70
CA LEU A 188 4.16 7.62 -1.63
C LEU A 188 3.52 7.53 -0.23
N VAL A 189 2.39 8.19 0.01
CA VAL A 189 1.61 8.01 1.24
C VAL A 189 1.18 6.55 1.38
N VAL A 190 0.70 5.95 0.30
CA VAL A 190 0.31 4.52 0.26
C VAL A 190 1.51 3.61 0.46
N MET A 191 2.66 3.96 -0.14
CA MET A 191 3.91 3.24 0.09
C MET A 191 4.31 3.27 1.57
N HIS A 192 4.14 4.39 2.28
CA HIS A 192 4.42 4.46 3.72
C HIS A 192 3.51 3.55 4.55
N PHE A 193 2.22 3.49 4.23
CA PHE A 193 1.32 2.52 4.85
C PHE A 193 1.79 1.09 4.59
N HIS A 194 2.05 0.75 3.32
CA HIS A 194 2.51 -0.57 2.91
C HIS A 194 3.81 -0.98 3.61
N LEU A 195 4.75 -0.04 3.74
CA LEU A 195 5.99 -0.23 4.49
C LEU A 195 5.69 -0.52 5.96
N ALA A 196 4.82 0.26 6.62
CA ALA A 196 4.46 0.01 8.01
C ALA A 196 3.89 -1.42 8.21
N VAL A 197 2.98 -1.84 7.34
CA VAL A 197 2.40 -3.21 7.34
C VAL A 197 3.46 -4.28 7.15
N ILE A 198 4.35 -4.13 6.15
CA ILE A 198 5.37 -5.16 5.86
C ILE A 198 6.44 -5.23 6.96
N TYR A 199 6.72 -4.13 7.67
CA TYR A 199 7.57 -4.14 8.86
C TYR A 199 6.92 -4.89 10.03
N VAL A 200 5.62 -4.67 10.29
CA VAL A 200 4.86 -5.45 11.28
C VAL A 200 4.89 -6.94 10.92
N TYR A 201 4.60 -7.28 9.67
CA TYR A 201 4.74 -8.65 9.16
C TYR A 201 6.12 -9.24 9.46
N ARG A 202 7.20 -8.51 9.14
CA ARG A 202 8.58 -8.97 9.35
C ARG A 202 8.85 -9.27 10.83
N PHE A 203 8.38 -8.41 11.74
CA PHE A 203 8.57 -8.64 13.17
C PHE A 203 7.80 -9.87 13.68
N VAL A 204 6.56 -10.05 13.25
CA VAL A 204 5.75 -11.23 13.60
C VAL A 204 6.38 -12.50 13.01
N TRP A 205 6.90 -12.43 11.78
CA TRP A 205 7.64 -13.54 11.17
C TRP A 205 8.87 -13.94 11.99
N ILE A 206 9.61 -12.96 12.53
CA ILE A 206 10.77 -13.23 13.41
C ILE A 206 10.31 -13.89 14.72
N ILE A 207 9.22 -13.43 15.33
CA ILE A 207 8.63 -14.04 16.54
C ILE A 207 8.25 -15.49 16.27
N ASN A 208 7.55 -15.76 15.18
CA ASN A 208 7.15 -17.11 14.78
C ASN A 208 8.34 -18.05 14.61
N ARG A 209 9.44 -17.54 14.03
CA ARG A 209 10.66 -18.33 13.86
C ARG A 209 11.32 -18.68 15.20
N GLN A 210 11.32 -17.76 16.15
CA GLN A 210 11.82 -18.02 17.51
C GLN A 210 10.94 -19.02 18.24
N LEU A 211 9.62 -18.84 18.23
CA LEU A 211 8.69 -19.79 18.81
C LEU A 211 8.89 -21.21 18.25
N LEU A 212 9.07 -21.33 16.93
CA LEU A 212 9.33 -22.62 16.30
C LEU A 212 10.69 -23.21 16.73
N SER A 213 11.72 -22.37 16.89
CA SER A 213 13.01 -22.80 17.43
C SER A 213 12.88 -23.33 18.86
N LEU A 214 12.13 -22.64 19.72
CA LEU A 214 11.87 -23.06 21.10
C LEU A 214 11.10 -24.38 21.15
N ALA A 215 10.07 -24.53 20.31
CA ALA A 215 9.32 -25.80 20.19
C ALA A 215 10.23 -26.97 19.79
N ASN A 216 11.14 -26.75 18.83
CA ASN A 216 12.09 -27.77 18.38
C ASN A 216 13.13 -28.12 19.45
N GLN A 217 13.57 -27.13 20.25
CA GLN A 217 14.49 -27.37 21.37
C GLN A 217 13.82 -28.24 22.44
N LEU A 218 12.59 -27.93 22.83
CA LEU A 218 11.80 -28.73 23.77
C LEU A 218 11.59 -30.16 23.28
N ARG A 219 11.26 -30.33 21.99
CA ARG A 219 11.14 -31.68 21.37
C ARG A 219 12.46 -32.46 21.37
N SER A 220 13.59 -31.75 21.39
CA SER A 220 14.93 -32.36 21.49
C SER A 220 15.38 -32.55 22.95
N SER A 221 14.45 -32.48 23.91
CA SER A 221 14.68 -32.56 25.35
C SER A 221 15.67 -31.51 25.90
N LYS A 222 15.82 -30.38 25.20
CA LYS A 222 16.60 -29.24 25.70
C LYS A 222 15.72 -28.35 26.56
N ARG A 223 16.31 -27.77 27.61
CA ARG A 223 15.63 -26.77 28.45
C ARG A 223 15.43 -25.48 27.65
N VAL A 224 14.23 -24.91 27.78
CA VAL A 224 13.85 -23.62 27.21
C VAL A 224 13.53 -22.68 28.37
N ASP A 225 14.06 -21.46 28.28
CA ASP A 225 13.84 -20.43 29.28
C ASP A 225 12.40 -19.86 29.18
N PRO A 226 11.59 -19.93 30.25
CA PRO A 226 10.26 -19.31 30.28
C PRO A 226 10.27 -17.81 29.98
N ASP A 227 11.34 -17.10 30.35
CA ASP A 227 11.46 -15.66 30.13
C ASP A 227 11.55 -15.29 28.65
N GLU A 228 12.10 -16.18 27.81
CA GLU A 228 12.14 -15.99 26.36
C GLU A 228 10.73 -16.01 25.75
N VAL A 229 9.87 -16.92 26.21
CA VAL A 229 8.47 -16.98 25.77
C VAL A 229 7.68 -15.76 26.24
N LEU A 230 7.91 -15.31 27.49
CA LEU A 230 7.28 -14.10 28.02
C LEU A 230 7.68 -12.85 27.22
N LEU A 231 8.97 -12.72 26.88
CA LEU A 231 9.46 -11.63 26.04
C LEU A 231 8.79 -11.65 24.65
N LEU A 232 8.66 -12.82 24.01
CA LEU A 232 7.99 -12.96 22.72
C LEU A 232 6.51 -12.57 22.78
N LEU A 233 5.81 -12.94 23.86
CA LEU A 233 4.44 -12.51 24.11
C LEU A 233 4.34 -10.99 24.24
N GLN A 234 5.22 -10.35 25.02
CA GLN A 234 5.23 -8.90 25.20
C GLN A 234 5.50 -8.17 23.87
N LEU A 235 6.48 -8.65 23.09
CA LEU A 235 6.78 -8.10 21.78
C LEU A 235 5.60 -8.26 20.81
N TYR A 236 4.95 -9.43 20.80
CA TYR A 236 3.78 -9.67 19.96
C TYR A 236 2.60 -8.78 20.37
N SER A 237 2.29 -8.68 21.66
CA SER A 237 1.25 -7.82 22.20
C SER A 237 1.46 -6.38 21.75
N ARG A 238 2.69 -5.88 21.89
CA ARG A 238 3.01 -4.52 21.50
C ARG A 238 2.90 -4.28 20.00
N LEU A 239 3.28 -5.27 19.18
CA LEU A 239 3.09 -5.19 17.72
C LEU A 239 1.62 -5.15 17.32
N VAL A 240 0.75 -5.90 18.00
CA VAL A 240 -0.70 -5.86 17.75
C VAL A 240 -1.25 -4.46 18.06
N GLU A 241 -0.87 -3.86 19.19
CA GLU A 241 -1.29 -2.50 19.54
C GLU A 241 -0.79 -1.45 18.55
N LEU A 242 0.49 -1.52 18.15
CA LEU A 242 1.06 -0.62 17.14
C LEU A 242 0.37 -0.79 15.80
N ASN A 243 0.03 -2.02 15.42
CA ASN A 243 -0.70 -2.31 14.21
C ASN A 243 -2.08 -1.64 14.19
N ASP A 244 -2.83 -1.76 15.29
CA ASP A 244 -4.15 -1.13 15.42
C ASP A 244 -4.06 0.40 15.27
N HIS A 245 -3.00 1.00 15.85
CA HIS A 245 -2.75 2.44 15.71
C HIS A 245 -2.35 2.82 14.27
N ILE A 246 -1.51 2.03 13.60
CA ILE A 246 -1.15 2.26 12.19
C ILE A 246 -2.39 2.20 11.31
N ALA A 247 -3.23 1.18 11.49
CA ALA A 247 -4.47 1.03 10.76
C ALA A 247 -5.40 2.22 10.98
N SER A 248 -5.52 2.75 12.20
CA SER A 248 -6.34 3.92 12.51
C SER A 248 -5.81 5.24 11.92
N ILE A 249 -4.50 5.39 11.76
CA ILE A 249 -3.93 6.57 11.12
C ILE A 249 -4.27 6.58 9.63
N TYR A 250 -4.08 5.43 8.97
CA TYR A 250 -4.16 5.29 7.52
C TYR A 250 -5.52 4.82 6.97
N ASP A 251 -6.49 4.50 7.82
CA ASP A 251 -7.79 3.96 7.43
C ASP A 251 -8.48 4.77 6.32
N VAL A 252 -8.71 6.07 6.53
CA VAL A 252 -9.42 6.92 5.57
C VAL A 252 -8.60 7.11 4.30
N GLN A 253 -7.28 7.27 4.41
CA GLN A 253 -6.40 7.40 3.25
C GLN A 253 -6.47 6.17 2.35
N MET A 254 -6.45 4.98 2.95
CA MET A 254 -6.53 3.72 2.21
C MET A 254 -7.92 3.45 1.62
N ILE A 255 -9.01 3.82 2.31
CA ILE A 255 -10.36 3.73 1.73
C ILE A 255 -10.48 4.64 0.51
N LEU A 256 -10.10 5.92 0.65
CA LEU A 256 -10.19 6.88 -0.44
C LEU A 256 -9.35 6.45 -1.65
N LEU A 257 -8.15 5.91 -1.42
CA LEU A 257 -7.34 5.32 -2.48
C LEU A 257 -8.06 4.14 -3.15
N MET A 258 -8.55 3.17 -2.38
CA MET A 258 -9.23 1.99 -2.93
C MET A 258 -10.47 2.40 -3.73
N THR A 259 -11.25 3.37 -3.24
CA THR A 259 -12.38 3.95 -3.96
C THR A 259 -11.92 4.60 -5.27
N THR A 260 -10.86 5.40 -5.23
CA THR A 260 -10.30 6.06 -6.43
C THR A 260 -9.83 5.03 -7.47
N LEU A 261 -9.13 3.97 -7.04
CA LEU A 261 -8.67 2.90 -7.94
C LEU A 261 -9.84 2.12 -8.56
N VAL A 262 -10.87 1.79 -7.77
CA VAL A 262 -12.08 1.12 -8.27
C VAL A 262 -12.81 2.03 -9.27
N SER A 263 -13.02 3.30 -8.94
CA SER A 263 -13.65 4.28 -9.83
C SER A 263 -12.86 4.49 -11.13
N ALA A 264 -11.53 4.56 -11.04
CA ALA A 264 -10.65 4.66 -12.20
C ALA A 264 -10.76 3.41 -13.08
N ASN A 265 -10.75 2.21 -12.50
CA ASN A 265 -10.87 0.95 -13.25
C ASN A 265 -12.22 0.83 -13.98
N ILE A 266 -13.32 1.24 -13.34
CA ILE A 266 -14.64 1.27 -13.98
C ILE A 266 -14.62 2.25 -15.17
N THR A 267 -14.07 3.44 -14.98
CA THR A 267 -14.02 4.48 -16.02
C THR A 267 -13.15 4.06 -17.20
N ILE A 268 -11.92 3.59 -16.93
CA ILE A 268 -10.99 3.11 -17.95
C ILE A 268 -11.57 1.91 -18.69
N GLY A 269 -12.22 0.98 -17.97
CA GLY A 269 -12.87 -0.18 -18.57
C GLY A 269 -14.04 0.19 -19.47
N TYR A 270 -14.87 1.15 -19.05
CA TYR A 270 -15.99 1.64 -19.85
C TYR A 270 -15.52 2.37 -21.12
N VAL A 271 -14.54 3.27 -21.00
CA VAL A 271 -13.92 3.96 -22.14
C VAL A 271 -13.29 2.95 -23.10
N LEU A 272 -12.59 1.93 -22.58
CA LEU A 272 -12.02 0.86 -23.40
C LEU A 272 -13.09 0.14 -24.23
N VAL A 273 -14.25 -0.18 -23.66
CA VAL A 273 -15.35 -0.83 -24.42
C VAL A 273 -15.87 0.08 -25.53
N ILE A 274 -16.10 1.36 -25.25
CA ILE A 274 -16.54 2.34 -26.26
C ILE A 274 -15.53 2.41 -27.42
N MET A 275 -14.24 2.51 -27.10
CA MET A 275 -13.17 2.62 -28.10
C MET A 275 -13.04 1.33 -28.94
N LEU A 276 -13.23 0.16 -28.32
CA LEU A 276 -13.21 -1.12 -29.03
C LEU A 276 -14.39 -1.28 -30.00
N ILE A 277 -15.59 -0.86 -29.62
CA ILE A 277 -16.77 -0.89 -30.48
C ILE A 277 -16.59 0.06 -31.69
N ASN A 278 -15.96 1.22 -31.46
CA ASN A 278 -15.68 2.23 -32.49
C ASN A 278 -14.29 2.08 -33.15
N SER A 279 -13.84 0.83 -33.30
CA SER A 279 -12.52 0.47 -33.83
C SER A 279 -12.20 1.01 -35.23
N ASN A 280 -13.20 1.40 -36.03
CA ASN A 280 -13.01 2.01 -37.34
C ASN A 280 -12.54 3.48 -37.28
N ARG A 281 -12.75 4.16 -36.15
CA ARG A 281 -12.40 5.59 -35.95
C ARG A 281 -11.07 5.76 -35.23
N PHE A 282 -10.74 4.83 -34.33
CA PHE A 282 -9.54 4.88 -33.51
C PHE A 282 -8.51 3.85 -33.97
N SER A 283 -7.23 4.18 -33.84
CA SER A 283 -6.18 3.19 -34.10
C SER A 283 -6.28 2.05 -33.07
N ILE A 284 -6.74 0.88 -33.53
CA ILE A 284 -6.94 -0.33 -32.70
C ILE A 284 -5.67 -0.68 -31.92
N LEU A 285 -4.49 -0.51 -32.54
CA LEU A 285 -3.20 -0.75 -31.90
C LEU A 285 -2.98 0.16 -30.70
N VAL A 286 -3.33 1.45 -30.81
CA VAL A 286 -3.22 2.43 -29.73
C VAL A 286 -4.16 2.09 -28.58
N VAL A 287 -5.41 1.71 -28.88
CA VAL A 287 -6.42 1.35 -27.88
C VAL A 287 -6.02 0.09 -27.10
N ILE A 288 -5.53 -0.94 -27.80
CA ILE A 288 -5.12 -2.21 -27.18
C ILE A 288 -3.84 -2.07 -26.36
N ILE A 289 -2.96 -1.12 -26.70
CA ILE A 289 -1.71 -0.93 -25.95
C ILE A 289 -1.93 -0.05 -24.72
N PHE A 290 -2.69 1.05 -24.81
CA PHE A 290 -2.75 2.07 -23.75
C PHE A 290 -3.72 1.78 -22.61
N PHE A 291 -4.94 1.32 -22.88
CA PHE A 291 -5.94 1.12 -21.82
C PHE A 291 -5.76 -0.20 -21.07
N PRO A 292 -5.49 -1.35 -21.73
CA PRO A 292 -5.26 -2.61 -21.04
C PRO A 292 -4.07 -2.58 -20.09
N GLN A 293 -2.96 -1.92 -20.46
CA GLN A 293 -1.82 -1.79 -19.54
C GLN A 293 -2.21 -1.06 -18.26
N ALA A 294 -3.02 0.01 -18.35
CA ALA A 294 -3.41 0.82 -17.20
C ALA A 294 -4.34 0.03 -16.27
N LEU A 295 -5.29 -0.72 -16.83
CA LEU A 295 -6.12 -1.64 -16.06
C LEU A 295 -5.28 -2.70 -15.35
N ILE A 296 -4.34 -3.35 -16.05
CA ILE A 296 -3.47 -4.38 -15.46
C ILE A 296 -2.67 -3.81 -14.29
N ILE A 297 -2.08 -2.63 -14.46
CA ILE A 297 -1.27 -1.98 -13.43
C ILE A 297 -2.14 -1.60 -12.23
N ASN A 298 -3.30 -0.97 -12.44
CA ASN A 298 -4.20 -0.58 -11.35
C ASN A 298 -4.76 -1.79 -10.59
N PHE A 299 -5.13 -2.87 -11.29
CA PHE A 299 -5.54 -4.12 -10.64
C PHE A 299 -4.39 -4.77 -9.86
N TRP A 300 -3.17 -4.70 -10.40
CA TRP A 300 -1.99 -5.13 -9.67
C TRP A 300 -1.83 -4.30 -8.39
N ASP A 301 -1.94 -2.97 -8.46
CA ASP A 301 -1.77 -2.12 -7.27
C ASP A 301 -2.79 -2.42 -6.16
N LEU A 302 -4.06 -2.48 -6.55
CA LEU A 302 -5.17 -2.85 -5.67
C LEU A 302 -4.88 -4.20 -5.00
N TRP A 303 -4.55 -5.22 -5.80
CA TRP A 303 -4.29 -6.56 -5.33
C TRP A 303 -3.06 -6.64 -4.42
N GLN A 304 -1.98 -5.93 -4.73
CA GLN A 304 -0.76 -5.92 -3.94
C GLN A 304 -0.98 -5.30 -2.55
N GLY A 305 -1.82 -4.26 -2.46
CA GLY A 305 -2.26 -3.69 -1.19
C GLY A 305 -3.00 -4.72 -0.32
N ILE A 306 -3.96 -5.42 -0.91
CA ILE A 306 -4.75 -6.47 -0.25
C ILE A 306 -3.87 -7.65 0.18
N ALA A 307 -3.04 -8.15 -0.73
CA ALA A 307 -2.15 -9.29 -0.50
C ALA A 307 -1.19 -9.03 0.66
N THR A 308 -0.70 -7.79 0.83
CA THR A 308 0.23 -7.43 1.89
C THR A 308 -0.45 -7.38 3.26
N CYS A 309 -1.66 -6.84 3.33
CA CYS A 309 -2.47 -6.88 4.55
C CYS A 309 -2.80 -8.34 4.95
N ASN A 310 -3.20 -9.16 3.98
CA ASN A 310 -3.48 -10.58 4.19
C ASN A 310 -2.22 -11.38 4.57
N LEU A 311 -1.04 -11.04 4.02
CA LEU A 311 0.23 -11.65 4.41
C LEU A 311 0.56 -11.39 5.88
N ALA A 312 0.39 -10.15 6.34
CA ALA A 312 0.60 -9.79 7.74
C ALA A 312 -0.41 -10.50 8.67
N GLU A 313 -1.70 -10.50 8.32
CA GLU A 313 -2.74 -11.19 9.10
C GLU A 313 -2.54 -12.71 9.14
N SER A 314 -2.29 -13.35 7.99
CA SER A 314 -2.06 -14.80 7.91
C SER A 314 -0.83 -15.22 8.70
N THR A 315 0.21 -14.38 8.77
CA THR A 315 1.39 -14.62 9.59
C THR A 315 1.07 -14.51 11.09
N GLY A 316 0.20 -13.58 11.48
CA GLY A 316 -0.37 -13.54 12.84
C GLY A 316 -1.16 -14.80 13.21
N ARG A 317 -1.95 -15.34 12.27
CA ARG A 317 -2.68 -16.62 12.49
C ARG A 317 -1.72 -17.81 12.65
N LYS A 318 -0.63 -17.85 11.89
CA LYS A 318 0.41 -18.90 12.01
C LYS A 318 1.03 -18.95 13.41
N THR A 319 1.13 -17.82 14.11
CA THR A 319 1.58 -17.77 15.52
C THR A 319 0.77 -18.72 16.40
N SER A 320 -0.56 -18.71 16.26
CA SER A 320 -1.45 -19.59 17.02
C SER A 320 -1.23 -21.06 16.67
N THR A 321 -1.01 -21.36 15.38
CA THR A 321 -0.70 -22.73 14.93
C THR A 321 0.62 -23.23 15.49
N ILE A 322 1.64 -22.37 15.59
CA ILE A 322 2.95 -22.72 16.17
C ILE A 322 2.81 -22.98 17.66
N LEU A 323 2.04 -22.16 18.39
CA LEU A 323 1.81 -22.35 19.82
C LEU A 323 1.12 -23.70 20.13
N LYS A 324 0.26 -24.20 19.25
CA LYS A 324 -0.34 -25.55 19.40
C LYS A 324 0.70 -26.67 19.40
N LEU A 325 1.86 -26.50 18.77
CA LEU A 325 2.92 -27.53 18.73
C LEU A 325 3.54 -27.81 20.11
N PHE A 326 3.39 -26.88 21.06
CA PHE A 326 3.86 -27.04 22.43
C PHE A 326 2.94 -27.92 23.27
N ASN A 327 1.64 -27.98 22.95
CA ASN A 327 0.68 -28.84 23.67
C ASN A 327 0.98 -30.33 23.49
N ASP A 328 1.65 -30.70 22.39
CA ASP A 328 2.02 -32.09 22.10
C ASP A 328 3.25 -32.56 22.91
N ILE A 329 3.93 -31.66 23.61
CA ILE A 329 5.20 -31.95 24.31
C ILE A 329 4.89 -32.37 25.75
N ARG A 330 5.16 -33.63 26.09
CA ARG A 330 4.99 -34.18 27.45
C ARG A 330 6.16 -33.77 28.36
N GLY A 331 5.87 -33.47 29.62
CA GLY A 331 6.90 -33.18 30.64
C GLY A 331 7.44 -31.74 30.59
N MET A 332 6.69 -30.80 30.05
CA MET A 332 7.04 -29.39 30.05
C MET A 332 7.03 -28.83 31.48
N GLU A 333 7.97 -27.91 31.77
CA GLU A 333 7.99 -27.22 33.06
C GLU A 333 6.70 -26.40 33.24
N LYS A 334 6.13 -26.44 34.45
CA LYS A 334 4.83 -25.83 34.76
C LYS A 334 4.79 -24.33 34.48
N GLU A 335 5.89 -23.60 34.76
CA GLU A 335 5.97 -22.17 34.45
C GLU A 335 5.92 -21.92 32.93
N LEU A 336 6.71 -22.67 32.16
CA LEU A 336 6.75 -22.57 30.70
C LEU A 336 5.37 -22.88 30.08
N GLU A 337 4.70 -23.93 30.57
CA GLU A 337 3.34 -24.28 30.17
C GLU A 337 2.35 -23.15 30.42
N GLN A 338 2.42 -22.49 31.59
CA GLN A 338 1.60 -21.34 31.91
C GLN A 338 1.85 -20.16 30.95
N ARG A 339 3.13 -19.84 30.63
CA ARG A 339 3.46 -18.76 29.69
C ARG A 339 2.95 -19.03 28.28
N ILE A 340 3.09 -20.26 27.79
CA ILE A 340 2.58 -20.67 26.47
C ILE A 340 1.06 -20.61 26.43
N THR A 341 0.39 -21.03 27.51
CA THR A 341 -1.07 -20.94 27.64
C THR A 341 -1.53 -19.49 27.60
N GLN A 342 -0.86 -18.60 28.35
CA GLN A 342 -1.13 -17.16 28.32
C GLN A 342 -0.95 -16.58 26.91
N PHE A 343 0.11 -16.96 26.20
CA PHE A 343 0.32 -16.51 24.83
C PHE A 343 -0.77 -17.03 23.88
N THR A 344 -1.15 -18.30 24.01
CA THR A 344 -2.21 -18.90 23.20
C THR A 344 -3.55 -18.19 23.43
N LEU A 345 -3.90 -17.92 24.70
CA LEU A 345 -5.08 -17.16 25.07
C LEU A 345 -5.05 -15.73 24.50
N PHE A 346 -3.90 -15.06 24.59
CA PHE A 346 -3.74 -13.73 24.01
C PHE A 346 -3.99 -13.73 22.50
N CYS A 347 -3.38 -14.66 21.75
CA CYS A 347 -3.57 -14.80 20.31
C CYS A 347 -5.01 -15.14 19.91
N ASN A 348 -5.74 -15.86 20.77
CA ASN A 348 -7.16 -16.16 20.53
C ASN A 348 -8.04 -14.92 20.70
N HIS A 349 -7.74 -14.06 21.68
CA HIS A 349 -8.50 -12.86 21.99
C HIS A 349 -8.14 -11.67 21.09
N ARG A 350 -6.84 -11.44 20.84
CA ARG A 350 -6.29 -10.33 20.06
C ARG A 350 -5.62 -10.88 18.80
N ARG A 351 -6.16 -10.51 17.63
CA ARG A 351 -5.64 -10.93 16.33
C ARG A 351 -5.20 -9.72 15.53
N LEU A 352 -4.07 -9.84 14.84
CA LEU A 352 -3.67 -8.89 13.80
C LEU A 352 -4.74 -8.85 12.73
N ARG A 353 -5.41 -7.71 12.59
CA ARG A 353 -6.43 -7.47 11.58
C ARG A 353 -6.24 -6.07 11.03
N TYR A 354 -6.31 -5.95 9.71
CA TYR A 354 -6.35 -4.66 9.04
C TYR A 354 -7.81 -4.34 8.74
N ARG A 355 -8.42 -3.56 9.63
CA ARG A 355 -9.78 -3.06 9.44
C ARG A 355 -9.71 -1.61 9.02
N HIS A 356 -10.35 -1.28 7.92
CA HIS A 356 -10.51 0.10 7.51
C HIS A 356 -11.83 0.65 8.06
N CYS A 357 -11.72 1.73 8.84
CA CYS A 357 -12.83 2.38 9.55
C CYS A 357 -13.70 1.45 10.41
N GLY A 358 -13.17 0.28 10.80
CA GLY A 358 -13.95 -0.75 11.51
C GLY A 358 -15.04 -1.44 10.67
N LEU A 359 -15.21 -1.05 9.39
CA LEU A 359 -16.28 -1.50 8.51
C LEU A 359 -15.93 -2.81 7.80
N PHE A 360 -14.74 -2.92 7.22
CA PHE A 360 -14.32 -4.11 6.48
C PHE A 360 -12.87 -4.52 6.78
N SER A 361 -12.65 -5.83 6.89
CA SER A 361 -11.32 -6.42 7.03
C SER A 361 -10.73 -6.69 5.65
N ILE A 362 -9.59 -6.09 5.32
CA ILE A 362 -8.97 -6.36 4.03
C ILE A 362 -8.43 -7.79 4.01
N ASN A 363 -9.08 -8.63 3.23
CA ASN A 363 -8.67 -9.99 2.96
C ASN A 363 -8.80 -10.28 1.46
N ASN A 364 -8.31 -11.44 1.03
CA ASN A 364 -8.39 -11.86 -0.36
C ASN A 364 -9.84 -11.99 -0.87
N GLU A 365 -10.80 -12.28 0.01
CA GLU A 365 -12.22 -12.43 -0.32
C GLU A 365 -12.84 -11.09 -0.73
N ILE A 366 -12.63 -10.03 0.07
CA ILE A 366 -13.04 -8.67 -0.28
C ILE A 366 -12.31 -8.21 -1.53
N GLY A 367 -11.02 -8.55 -1.68
CA GLY A 367 -10.28 -8.26 -2.90
C GLY A 367 -10.91 -8.86 -4.15
N PHE A 368 -11.32 -10.12 -4.08
CA PHE A 368 -12.04 -10.78 -5.17
C PHE A 368 -13.39 -10.12 -5.44
N GLN A 369 -14.16 -9.81 -4.39
CA GLN A 369 -15.43 -9.09 -4.53
C GLN A 369 -15.24 -7.74 -5.23
N MET A 370 -14.23 -6.96 -4.86
CA MET A 370 -13.93 -5.68 -5.52
C MET A 370 -13.63 -5.86 -7.03
N VAL A 371 -12.88 -6.89 -7.42
CA VAL A 371 -12.61 -7.18 -8.83
C VAL A 371 -13.90 -7.55 -9.58
N VAL A 372 -14.72 -8.43 -9.01
CA VAL A 372 -16.02 -8.81 -9.59
C VAL A 372 -16.93 -7.59 -9.72
N THR A 373 -17.00 -6.75 -8.68
CA THR A 373 -17.79 -5.52 -8.66
C THR A 373 -17.33 -4.54 -9.74
N ASN A 374 -16.03 -4.36 -9.96
CA ASN A 374 -15.51 -3.54 -11.07
C ASN A 374 -16.03 -4.02 -12.42
N ILE A 375 -15.94 -5.33 -12.68
CA ILE A 375 -16.42 -5.93 -13.95
C ILE A 375 -17.94 -5.74 -14.10
N LEU A 376 -18.70 -5.99 -13.03
CA LEU A 376 -20.15 -5.82 -13.05
C LEU A 376 -20.57 -4.38 -13.34
N TYR A 377 -19.91 -3.38 -12.73
CA TYR A 377 -20.22 -1.97 -13.00
C TYR A 377 -19.89 -1.56 -14.44
N VAL A 378 -18.79 -2.05 -14.99
CA VAL A 378 -18.49 -1.83 -16.42
C VAL A 378 -19.58 -2.44 -17.29
N LEU A 379 -20.02 -3.69 -17.01
CA LEU A 379 -21.10 -4.32 -17.75
C LEU A 379 -22.43 -3.54 -17.63
N PHE A 380 -22.77 -3.05 -16.44
CA PHE A 380 -23.96 -2.22 -16.24
C PHE A 380 -23.91 -0.92 -17.03
N LEU A 381 -22.77 -0.21 -17.03
CA LEU A 381 -22.61 1.01 -17.81
C LEU A 381 -22.76 0.74 -19.31
N VAL A 382 -22.13 -0.33 -19.80
CA VAL A 382 -22.24 -0.75 -21.21
C VAL A 382 -23.67 -1.12 -21.59
N GLN A 383 -24.38 -1.84 -20.72
CA GLN A 383 -25.78 -2.22 -20.96
C GLN A 383 -26.72 -1.00 -20.94
N PHE A 384 -26.51 -0.09 -19.99
CA PHE A 384 -27.31 1.12 -19.85
C PHE A 384 -27.13 2.06 -21.05
N ASP A 385 -25.90 2.14 -21.56
CA ASP A 385 -25.52 3.05 -22.62
C ASP A 385 -25.55 2.42 -24.02
N TYR A 386 -26.08 1.20 -24.16
CA TYR A 386 -25.99 0.39 -25.38
C TYR A 386 -26.36 1.15 -26.67
N MET A 387 -27.37 2.02 -26.60
CA MET A 387 -27.85 2.80 -27.76
C MET A 387 -26.89 3.92 -28.19
N ASN A 388 -26.00 4.39 -27.32
CA ASN A 388 -25.03 5.45 -27.63
C ASN A 388 -23.59 4.91 -27.83
N LEU A 389 -23.40 3.59 -27.76
CA LEU A 389 -22.08 2.97 -27.88
C LEU A 389 -21.51 3.02 -29.31
N LYS A 390 -22.35 3.06 -30.35
CA LYS A 390 -21.90 3.06 -31.74
C LYS A 390 -21.98 4.47 -32.30
N TYR A 391 -20.84 4.97 -32.76
CA TYR A 391 -20.75 6.23 -33.48
C TYR A 391 -21.05 5.96 -34.95
N GLU A 392 -22.24 6.39 -35.40
CA GLU A 392 -22.53 6.51 -36.83
C GLU A 392 -21.68 7.62 -37.48
#